data_AF-A0A7V0Y3F0-F1
#
_entry.id   AF-A0A7V0Y3F0-F1
#
_cell.length_a   1.000
_cell.length_b   1.000
_cell.length_c   1.000
_cell.angle_alpha   90.00
_cell.angle_beta   90.00
_cell.angle_gamma   90.00
#
_symmetry.space_group_name_H-M   'P 1'
#
loop_
_entity.id
_entity.type
_entity.pdbx_description
1 polymer ?
#
loop_
_entity_poly.entity_id
_entity_poly.type
_entity_poly.pdbx_seq_one_letter_code
_entity_poly.pdbx_strand_id
1 'polypeptide(L)'
;MRRKKKLRRSVAGMIAVVWIATGVAVLAAARLRPPTAATISLSVKQMSFRTDAPHILDQINEDELIVSGLQSLRIHFETPQAVAAAGAPVRATTMEIQGELGASCSFYHVRSGRLDFAGPSIVTVGAAARGNSNSFFLKTHGAVSANLTSQPAKSGSRPGFTCTRTRVNGGPAGEVVGNLSPQGGDSMSFTTFPDARLDFVPSAGAEIGYTQVPILGEIQFSYIDPRSAEEKTVLLPPPAGQKNEIKFEKLDKSVTLDNADLLRVVPDNELYLRRFVIDNGIHLNLHGVVRDIRVGAGVNDMTTHMPSYFDHLDGQKRFFTAVPALVALLLGILDRMRGLPET
;
A
#
# COMPACT_ATOMS: atom_id res chain seq x y z
N MET A 1 14.06 -56.59 -45.21
CA MET A 1 12.89 -56.32 -44.32
C MET A 1 13.18 -56.05 -42.83
N ARG A 2 14.02 -56.84 -42.11
CA ARG A 2 14.23 -56.64 -40.65
C ARG A 2 14.87 -55.29 -40.24
N ARG A 3 15.76 -54.70 -41.05
CA ARG A 3 16.41 -53.40 -40.77
C ARG A 3 15.42 -52.21 -40.77
N LYS A 4 14.50 -52.14 -41.74
CA LYS A 4 13.47 -51.08 -41.81
C LYS A 4 12.51 -51.10 -40.60
N LYS A 5 12.18 -52.29 -40.08
CA LYS A 5 11.30 -52.45 -38.90
C LYS A 5 11.98 -52.00 -37.60
N LYS A 6 13.29 -52.23 -37.46
CA LYS A 6 14.10 -51.77 -36.32
C LYS A 6 14.31 -50.26 -36.33
N LEU A 7 14.54 -49.68 -37.52
CA LEU A 7 14.68 -48.23 -37.70
C LEU A 7 13.36 -47.48 -37.41
N ARG A 8 12.22 -47.98 -37.91
CA ARG A 8 10.89 -47.41 -37.60
C ARG A 8 10.56 -47.42 -36.10
N ARG A 9 10.93 -48.49 -35.38
CA ARG A 9 10.77 -48.56 -33.91
C ARG A 9 11.69 -47.58 -33.19
N SER A 10 12.91 -47.39 -33.68
CA SER A 10 13.85 -46.40 -33.12
C SER A 10 13.35 -44.97 -33.29
N VAL A 11 12.82 -44.64 -34.47
CA VAL A 11 12.24 -43.32 -34.76
C VAL A 11 10.96 -43.09 -33.96
N ALA A 12 10.08 -44.09 -33.86
CA ALA A 12 8.88 -44.00 -33.03
C ALA A 12 9.22 -43.82 -31.54
N GLY A 13 10.26 -44.51 -31.04
CA GLY A 13 10.77 -44.32 -29.68
C GLY A 13 11.32 -42.91 -29.45
N MET A 14 12.08 -42.37 -30.40
CA MET A 14 12.60 -41.00 -30.33
C MET A 14 11.45 -39.97 -30.33
N ILE A 15 10.44 -40.15 -31.18
CA ILE A 15 9.24 -39.29 -31.21
C ILE A 15 8.51 -39.35 -29.85
N ALA A 16 8.30 -40.54 -29.30
CA ALA A 16 7.66 -40.70 -28.00
C ALA A 16 8.45 -40.01 -26.87
N VAL A 17 9.78 -40.14 -26.86
CA VAL A 17 10.64 -39.47 -25.87
C VAL A 17 10.55 -37.95 -26.01
N VAL A 18 10.56 -37.41 -27.23
CA VAL A 18 10.40 -35.96 -27.47
C VAL A 18 9.05 -35.48 -26.94
N TRP A 19 7.95 -36.18 -27.24
CA TRP A 19 6.62 -35.80 -26.73
C TRP A 19 6.53 -35.83 -25.21
N ILE A 20 7.10 -36.86 -24.56
CA ILE A 20 7.13 -36.94 -23.10
C ILE A 20 7.95 -35.78 -22.52
N ALA A 21 9.16 -35.52 -23.07
CA ALA A 21 10.01 -34.43 -22.61
C ALA A 21 9.36 -33.06 -22.79
N THR A 22 8.70 -32.82 -23.94
CA THR A 22 7.92 -31.60 -24.18
C THR A 22 6.76 -31.48 -23.21
N GLY A 23 6.01 -32.56 -22.98
CA GLY A 23 4.91 -32.58 -22.00
C GLY A 23 5.38 -32.25 -20.58
N VAL A 24 6.51 -32.81 -20.15
CA VAL A 24 7.13 -32.50 -18.85
C VAL A 24 7.59 -31.05 -18.79
N ALA A 25 8.24 -30.52 -19.82
CA ALA A 25 8.65 -29.12 -19.87
C ALA A 25 7.45 -28.18 -19.81
N VAL A 26 6.33 -28.53 -20.46
CA VAL A 26 5.08 -27.78 -20.40
C VAL A 26 4.44 -27.84 -19.02
N LEU A 27 4.42 -29.01 -18.38
CA LEU A 27 3.91 -29.10 -17.01
C LEU A 27 4.79 -28.32 -16.01
N ALA A 28 6.11 -28.33 -16.19
CA ALA A 28 7.03 -27.60 -15.35
C ALA A 28 6.86 -26.08 -15.51
N ALA A 29 6.86 -25.56 -16.74
CA ALA A 29 6.67 -24.13 -17.00
C ALA A 29 5.26 -23.63 -16.66
N ALA A 30 4.23 -24.49 -16.69
CA ALA A 30 2.89 -24.12 -16.21
C ALA A 30 2.83 -23.95 -14.68
N ARG A 31 3.76 -24.57 -13.94
CA ARG A 31 3.83 -24.48 -12.47
C ARG A 31 4.78 -23.41 -11.97
N LEU A 32 5.78 -23.04 -12.77
CA LEU A 32 6.71 -21.94 -12.44
C LEU A 32 6.00 -20.59 -12.54
N ARG A 33 6.09 -19.79 -11.48
CA ARG A 33 5.47 -18.47 -11.34
C ARG A 33 6.55 -17.43 -11.06
N PRO A 34 7.19 -16.85 -12.09
CA PRO A 34 8.26 -15.88 -11.88
C PRO A 34 7.72 -14.55 -11.29
N PRO A 35 8.54 -13.81 -10.53
CA PRO A 35 8.18 -12.47 -10.09
C PRO A 35 7.81 -11.58 -11.27
N THR A 36 6.72 -10.82 -11.13
CA THR A 36 6.12 -10.07 -12.26
C THR A 36 5.73 -8.67 -11.80
N ALA A 37 5.97 -7.67 -12.65
CA ALA A 37 5.52 -6.31 -12.41
C ALA A 37 3.98 -6.23 -12.48
N ALA A 38 3.36 -5.66 -11.46
CA ALA A 38 1.92 -5.50 -11.34
C ALA A 38 1.55 -4.10 -10.84
N THR A 39 0.43 -3.59 -11.37
CA THR A 39 -0.31 -2.46 -10.78
C THR A 39 -1.56 -3.00 -10.11
N ILE A 40 -1.72 -2.67 -8.83
CA ILE A 40 -2.81 -3.14 -7.97
C ILE A 40 -3.65 -1.93 -7.59
N SER A 41 -4.90 -1.91 -8.04
CA SER A 41 -5.85 -0.83 -7.74
C SER A 41 -6.97 -1.37 -6.87
N LEU A 42 -7.13 -0.81 -5.67
CA LEU A 42 -8.06 -1.33 -4.65
C LEU A 42 -8.81 -0.19 -3.97
N SER A 43 -10.09 -0.38 -3.69
CA SER A 43 -10.80 0.38 -2.67
C SER A 43 -10.80 -0.43 -1.38
N VAL A 44 -10.29 0.15 -0.30
CA VAL A 44 -10.16 -0.52 0.99
C VAL A 44 -10.60 0.37 2.14
N LYS A 45 -11.03 -0.24 3.24
CA LYS A 45 -11.28 0.46 4.50
C LYS A 45 -9.98 0.91 5.18
N GLN A 46 -8.99 0.03 5.15
CA GLN A 46 -7.67 0.27 5.72
C GLN A 46 -6.62 -0.66 5.09
N MET A 47 -5.35 -0.29 5.22
CA MET A 47 -4.20 -1.10 4.83
C MET A 47 -3.08 -0.89 5.84
N SER A 48 -2.48 -2.00 6.29
CA SER A 48 -1.27 -2.00 7.10
C SER A 48 -0.09 -2.49 6.26
N PHE A 49 1.05 -1.82 6.36
CA PHE A 49 2.27 -2.21 5.67
C PHE A 49 3.49 -1.78 6.47
N ARG A 50 4.61 -2.48 6.27
CA ARG A 50 5.91 -2.08 6.78
C ARG A 50 6.63 -1.25 5.73
N THR A 51 7.33 -0.21 6.15
CA THR A 51 8.12 0.66 5.28
C THR A 51 9.39 1.09 6.00
N ASP A 52 10.44 1.37 5.23
CA ASP A 52 11.65 2.09 5.65
C ASP A 52 11.69 3.51 5.07
N ALA A 53 10.59 3.98 4.47
CA ALA A 53 10.49 5.34 4.00
C ALA A 53 10.71 6.32 5.17
N PRO A 54 11.54 7.36 4.98
CA PRO A 54 11.73 8.38 6.00
C PRO A 54 10.45 9.19 6.24
N HIS A 55 9.53 9.26 5.27
CA HIS A 55 8.24 9.94 5.35
C HIS A 55 7.18 9.25 4.49
N ILE A 56 5.90 9.49 4.82
CA ILE A 56 4.74 8.89 4.13
C ILE A 56 3.84 9.92 3.46
N LEU A 57 3.74 11.10 4.07
CA LEU A 57 2.96 12.22 3.53
C LEU A 57 3.90 13.39 3.27
N ASP A 58 3.65 14.05 2.15
CA ASP A 58 4.14 15.39 1.91
C ASP A 58 3.27 16.41 2.66
N GLN A 59 3.46 17.70 2.36
CA GLN A 59 2.70 18.76 3.00
C GLN A 59 1.22 18.67 2.66
N ILE A 60 0.37 18.68 3.69
CA ILE A 60 -1.08 18.68 3.56
C ILE A 60 -1.63 19.89 4.31
N ASN A 61 -2.66 20.50 3.74
CA ASN A 61 -3.42 21.54 4.42
C ASN A 61 -4.59 20.87 5.15
N GLU A 62 -4.68 21.05 6.46
CA GLU A 62 -5.72 20.46 7.29
C GLU A 62 -6.66 21.51 7.87
N ASP A 63 -7.95 21.19 7.82
CA ASP A 63 -8.93 21.90 8.65
C ASP A 63 -8.81 21.42 10.11
N GLU A 64 -8.53 20.13 10.33
CA GLU A 64 -8.27 19.55 11.65
C GLU A 64 -7.21 18.42 11.55
N LEU A 65 -6.23 18.43 12.47
CA LEU A 65 -5.28 17.34 12.70
C LEU A 65 -5.33 16.94 14.16
N ILE A 66 -5.57 15.66 14.45
CA ILE A 66 -5.55 15.14 15.82
C ILE A 66 -4.37 14.21 15.98
N VAL A 67 -3.50 14.50 16.93
CA VAL A 67 -2.37 13.66 17.33
C VAL A 67 -2.72 12.98 18.64
N SER A 68 -2.93 11.67 18.61
CA SER A 68 -3.15 10.81 19.79
C SER A 68 -1.87 10.07 20.14
N GLY A 69 -1.46 10.14 21.42
CA GLY A 69 -0.15 9.67 21.86
C GLY A 69 0.94 10.73 21.73
N LEU A 70 0.60 12.01 21.99
CA LEU A 70 1.58 13.09 21.99
C LEU A 70 2.62 12.86 23.10
N GLN A 71 3.91 12.95 22.76
CA GLN A 71 5.01 12.93 23.74
C GLN A 71 5.50 14.35 24.04
N SER A 72 5.74 15.14 23.02
CA SER A 72 6.19 16.53 23.16
C SER A 72 5.63 17.39 22.03
N LEU A 73 5.40 18.66 22.34
CA LEU A 73 4.98 19.69 21.41
C LEU A 73 5.67 20.99 21.80
N ARG A 74 6.35 21.60 20.84
CA ARG A 74 6.91 22.95 20.96
C ARG A 74 6.18 23.85 19.98
N ILE A 75 5.71 24.99 20.46
CA ILE A 75 5.03 26.01 19.66
C ILE A 75 5.86 27.28 19.71
N HIS A 76 6.10 27.89 18.56
CA HIS A 76 6.70 29.20 18.42
C HIS A 76 5.70 30.13 17.74
N PHE A 77 5.25 31.12 18.50
CA PHE A 77 4.33 32.14 18.04
C PHE A 77 5.11 33.33 17.49
N GLU A 78 4.70 33.86 16.33
CA GLU A 78 5.31 35.06 15.77
C GLU A 78 5.10 36.29 16.67
N THR A 79 3.97 36.31 17.39
CA THR A 79 3.63 37.33 18.37
C THR A 79 3.18 36.67 19.68
N PRO A 80 3.41 37.28 20.85
CA PRO A 80 2.99 36.70 22.12
C PRO A 80 1.49 36.37 22.13
N GLN A 81 1.14 35.09 22.25
CA GLN A 81 -0.24 34.63 22.33
C GLN A 81 -0.63 34.33 23.77
N ALA A 82 -1.92 34.53 24.09
CA ALA A 82 -2.49 34.10 25.36
C ALA A 82 -3.03 32.66 25.22
N VAL A 83 -2.53 31.77 26.06
CA VAL A 83 -2.88 30.34 26.07
C VAL A 83 -3.40 29.99 27.45
N ALA A 84 -4.52 29.30 27.54
CA ALA A 84 -5.03 28.76 28.80
C ALA A 84 -4.33 27.42 29.08
N ALA A 85 -3.56 27.34 30.16
CA ALA A 85 -2.91 26.12 30.63
C ALA A 85 -3.43 25.75 32.01
N ALA A 86 -4.07 24.59 32.14
CA ALA A 86 -4.72 24.15 33.38
C ALA A 86 -5.67 25.21 34.00
N GLY A 87 -6.39 25.95 33.14
CA GLY A 87 -7.32 27.00 33.54
C GLY A 87 -6.69 28.37 33.84
N ALA A 88 -5.36 28.49 33.81
CA ALA A 88 -4.66 29.76 34.01
C ALA A 88 -4.14 30.34 32.68
N PRO A 89 -4.29 31.65 32.42
CA PRO A 89 -3.73 32.27 31.22
C PRO A 89 -2.21 32.40 31.33
N VAL A 90 -1.50 31.94 30.30
CA VAL A 90 -0.06 32.06 30.11
C VAL A 90 0.18 32.84 28.82
N ARG A 91 0.98 33.90 28.88
CA ARG A 91 1.44 34.61 27.67
C ARG A 91 2.87 34.22 27.37
N ALA A 92 3.10 33.72 26.16
CA ALA A 92 4.44 33.34 25.73
C ALA A 92 4.60 33.48 24.21
N THR A 93 5.84 33.67 23.78
CA THR A 93 6.27 33.56 22.37
C THR A 93 6.70 32.14 22.03
N THR A 94 7.08 31.35 23.03
CA THR A 94 7.40 29.92 22.87
C THR A 94 6.72 29.14 23.99
N MET A 95 6.13 28.01 23.64
CA MET A 95 5.51 27.11 24.59
C MET A 95 6.02 25.69 24.42
N GLU A 96 6.37 25.05 25.54
CA GLU A 96 6.74 23.64 25.58
C GLU A 96 5.67 22.85 26.34
N ILE A 97 5.12 21.86 25.66
CA ILE A 97 4.03 21.02 26.12
C ILE A 97 4.55 19.58 26.13
N GLN A 98 4.51 18.93 27.29
CA GLN A 98 4.88 17.54 27.46
C GLN A 98 3.61 16.70 27.64
N GLY A 99 3.46 15.65 26.83
CA GLY A 99 2.32 14.74 26.92
C GLY A 99 2.54 13.62 27.93
N GLU A 100 1.52 13.32 28.71
CA GLU A 100 1.47 12.08 29.48
C GLU A 100 0.96 10.91 28.63
N LEU A 101 0.99 9.70 29.19
CA LEU A 101 0.46 8.53 28.51
C LEU A 101 -1.04 8.72 28.20
N GLY A 102 -1.41 8.61 26.93
CA GLY A 102 -2.75 8.90 26.43
C GLY A 102 -3.04 10.39 26.17
N ALA A 103 -2.02 11.27 26.18
CA ALA A 103 -2.17 12.66 25.76
C ALA A 103 -2.58 12.78 24.29
N SER A 104 -3.37 13.79 24.00
CA SER A 104 -3.83 14.09 22.64
C SER A 104 -3.89 15.59 22.42
N CYS A 105 -3.54 16.02 21.21
CA CYS A 105 -3.69 17.40 20.75
C CYS A 105 -4.46 17.44 19.44
N SER A 106 -5.45 18.34 19.38
CA SER A 106 -6.17 18.71 18.16
C SER A 106 -5.65 20.06 17.70
N PHE A 107 -5.28 20.16 16.43
CA PHE A 107 -4.83 21.37 15.76
C PHE A 107 -5.84 21.74 14.69
N TYR A 108 -6.16 23.02 14.58
CA TYR A 108 -7.17 23.52 13.64
C TYR A 108 -6.54 24.51 12.68
N HIS A 109 -6.85 24.38 11.38
CA HIS A 109 -6.31 25.22 10.30
C HIS A 109 -4.78 25.30 10.32
N VAL A 110 -4.16 24.14 10.18
CA VAL A 110 -2.71 24.00 10.11
C VAL A 110 -2.31 23.40 8.78
N ARG A 111 -1.05 23.55 8.41
CA ARG A 111 -0.42 22.81 7.33
C ARG A 111 0.60 21.88 7.95
N SER A 112 0.40 20.58 7.83
CA SER A 112 1.41 19.61 8.22
C SER A 112 2.58 19.60 7.24
N GLY A 113 3.77 19.48 7.81
CA GLY A 113 5.00 19.17 7.09
C GLY A 113 5.11 17.67 6.83
N ARG A 114 6.32 17.24 6.49
CA ARG A 114 6.63 15.81 6.39
C ARG A 114 6.46 15.13 7.75
N LEU A 115 5.86 13.94 7.74
CA LEU A 115 5.80 13.05 8.89
C LEU A 115 7.05 12.18 8.88
N ASP A 116 8.01 12.49 9.75
CA ASP A 116 9.30 11.80 9.80
C ASP A 116 9.27 10.60 10.75
N PHE A 117 9.80 9.47 10.29
CA PHE A 117 9.97 8.25 11.06
C PHE A 117 11.42 8.11 11.54
N ALA A 118 11.62 7.67 12.78
CA ALA A 118 12.95 7.40 13.31
C ALA A 118 13.62 6.14 12.70
N GLY A 119 12.89 5.34 11.93
CA GLY A 119 13.38 4.12 11.30
C GLY A 119 12.24 3.27 10.71
N PRO A 120 12.53 2.02 10.29
CA PRO A 120 11.52 1.14 9.71
C PRO A 120 10.32 0.97 10.63
N SER A 121 9.14 1.23 10.08
CA SER A 121 7.90 1.33 10.86
C SER A 121 6.78 0.55 10.19
N ILE A 122 5.86 0.02 11.01
CA ILE A 122 4.58 -0.49 10.53
C ILE A 122 3.58 0.66 10.59
N VAL A 123 2.92 0.91 9.47
CA VAL A 123 1.98 2.01 9.29
C VAL A 123 0.66 1.41 8.84
N THR A 124 -0.42 1.89 9.45
CA THR A 124 -1.78 1.60 9.01
C THR A 124 -2.43 2.88 8.52
N VAL A 125 -2.86 2.90 7.27
CA VAL A 125 -3.68 3.96 6.69
C VAL A 125 -5.12 3.48 6.68
N GLY A 126 -6.07 4.28 7.17
CA GLY A 126 -7.48 3.90 7.18
C GLY A 126 -8.43 5.09 7.01
N ALA A 127 -9.63 4.84 6.48
CA ALA A 127 -10.68 5.84 6.46
C ALA A 127 -11.10 6.17 7.90
N ALA A 128 -11.22 7.45 8.25
CA ALA A 128 -11.62 7.85 9.58
C ALA A 128 -13.13 7.63 9.77
N ALA A 129 -13.54 7.25 10.98
CA ALA A 129 -14.94 6.98 11.30
C ALA A 129 -15.79 8.26 11.44
N ARG A 130 -15.16 9.45 11.38
CA ARG A 130 -15.85 10.74 11.48
C ARG A 130 -16.58 11.02 10.16
N GLY A 131 -17.82 11.48 10.25
CA GLY A 131 -18.79 11.61 9.14
C GLY A 131 -18.42 12.51 7.94
N ASN A 132 -17.15 12.90 7.79
CA ASN A 132 -16.62 13.54 6.58
C ASN A 132 -15.95 12.49 5.70
N SER A 133 -16.46 12.34 4.48
CA SER A 133 -16.01 11.35 3.47
C SER A 133 -14.54 11.42 3.08
N ASN A 134 -13.85 12.52 3.44
CA ASN A 134 -12.47 12.80 3.04
C ASN A 134 -11.47 12.69 4.21
N SER A 135 -11.93 12.27 5.38
CA SER A 135 -11.07 12.12 6.56
C SER A 135 -10.40 10.75 6.63
N PHE A 136 -9.15 10.71 7.08
CA PHE A 136 -8.36 9.49 7.20
C PHE A 136 -7.52 9.50 8.45
N PHE A 137 -6.97 8.34 8.81
CA PHE A 137 -6.02 8.23 9.89
C PHE A 137 -4.76 7.49 9.46
N LEU A 138 -3.67 7.83 10.13
CA LEU A 138 -2.43 7.07 10.15
C LEU A 138 -2.21 6.55 11.57
N LYS A 139 -2.05 5.23 11.70
CA LYS A 139 -1.55 4.63 12.94
C LYS A 139 -0.12 4.15 12.70
N THR A 140 0.79 4.54 13.58
CA THR A 140 2.21 4.29 13.41
C THR A 140 2.74 3.56 14.64
N HIS A 141 3.40 2.41 14.43
CA HIS A 141 3.98 1.65 15.54
C HIS A 141 5.30 2.26 16.05
N GLY A 142 5.99 3.05 15.22
CA GLY A 142 7.14 3.86 15.62
C GLY A 142 6.74 5.26 16.11
N ALA A 143 7.65 5.92 16.83
CA ALA A 143 7.52 7.33 17.14
C ALA A 143 7.63 8.17 15.86
N VAL A 144 6.80 9.21 15.76
CA VAL A 144 6.72 10.11 14.61
C VAL A 144 6.98 11.53 15.07
N SER A 145 7.70 12.29 14.25
CA SER A 145 7.84 13.73 14.41
C SER A 145 7.36 14.47 13.17
N ALA A 146 6.77 15.63 13.37
CA ALA A 146 6.43 16.52 12.27
C ALA A 146 6.41 17.97 12.71
N ASN A 147 6.53 18.85 11.72
CA ASN A 147 6.31 20.27 11.88
C ASN A 147 4.94 20.65 11.36
N LEU A 148 4.26 21.57 12.05
CA LEU A 148 3.01 22.19 11.59
C LEU A 148 3.23 23.69 11.45
N THR A 149 2.53 24.31 10.51
CA THR A 149 2.47 25.76 10.39
C THR A 149 1.02 26.20 10.44
N SER A 150 0.70 27.22 11.24
CA SER A 150 -0.64 27.79 11.27
C SER A 150 -1.00 28.41 9.91
N GLN A 151 -2.22 28.19 9.45
CA GLN A 151 -2.76 28.83 8.26
C GLN A 151 -3.51 30.12 8.62
N PRO A 152 -3.61 31.07 7.69
CA PRO A 152 -4.47 32.24 7.86
C PRO A 152 -5.92 31.83 8.12
N ALA A 153 -6.61 32.60 8.96
CA ALA A 153 -8.02 32.37 9.25
C ALA A 153 -8.88 32.45 7.98
N LYS A 154 -9.80 31.50 7.83
CA LYS A 154 -10.83 31.52 6.77
C LYS A 154 -12.16 31.98 7.36
N SER A 155 -13.06 32.48 6.52
CA SER A 155 -14.37 32.95 7.00
C SER A 155 -15.08 31.86 7.81
N GLY A 156 -15.35 32.13 9.10
CA GLY A 156 -16.04 31.20 10.00
C GLY A 156 -15.15 30.24 10.80
N SER A 157 -13.83 30.23 10.62
CA SER A 157 -12.93 29.37 11.40
C SER A 157 -11.65 30.07 11.84
N ARG A 158 -11.12 29.69 13.01
CA ARG A 158 -9.91 30.28 13.59
C ARG A 158 -8.86 29.21 13.82
N PRO A 159 -7.59 29.50 13.50
CA PRO A 159 -6.50 28.58 13.76
C PRO A 159 -6.25 28.51 15.27
N GLY A 160 -5.99 27.32 15.77
CA GLY A 160 -5.88 27.08 17.21
C GLY A 160 -5.48 25.66 17.53
N PHE A 161 -5.35 25.37 18.82
CA PHE A 161 -5.04 24.03 19.30
C PHE A 161 -5.69 23.76 20.67
N THR A 162 -5.97 22.49 20.91
CA THR A 162 -6.48 21.97 22.17
C THR A 162 -5.74 20.69 22.51
N CYS A 163 -5.08 20.66 23.66
CA CYS A 163 -4.34 19.52 24.16
C CYS A 163 -4.90 19.04 25.49
N THR A 164 -4.90 17.74 25.72
CA THR A 164 -5.38 17.11 26.95
C THR A 164 -4.31 16.20 27.55
N ARG A 165 -4.30 16.07 28.87
CA ARG A 165 -3.31 15.28 29.64
C ARG A 165 -1.89 15.71 29.34
N THR A 166 -1.68 17.02 29.27
CA THR A 166 -0.39 17.63 28.96
C THR A 166 0.07 18.54 30.08
N ARG A 167 1.39 18.66 30.25
CA ARG A 167 2.06 19.58 31.18
C ARG A 167 2.70 20.71 30.40
N VAL A 168 2.52 21.94 30.86
CA VAL A 168 3.19 23.12 30.29
C VAL A 168 4.32 23.53 31.23
N ASN A 169 5.55 23.65 30.71
CA ASN A 169 6.73 24.11 31.46
C ASN A 169 6.92 23.43 32.84
N GLY A 170 6.64 22.13 32.94
CA GLY A 170 6.77 21.36 34.19
C GLY A 170 5.63 21.52 35.21
N GLY A 171 4.56 22.24 34.85
CA GLY A 171 3.35 22.38 35.66
C GLY A 171 2.50 21.09 35.77
N PRO A 172 1.38 21.13 36.49
CA PRO A 172 0.46 19.99 36.59
C PRO A 172 -0.11 19.62 35.24
N ALA A 173 -0.46 18.34 35.07
CA ALA A 173 -1.12 17.87 33.86
C ALA A 173 -2.56 18.40 33.80
N GLY A 174 -2.95 18.87 32.62
CA GLY A 174 -4.27 19.41 32.40
C GLY A 174 -4.57 19.61 30.92
N GLU A 175 -5.60 20.42 30.69
CA GLU A 175 -5.96 20.90 29.36
C GLU A 175 -5.17 22.16 29.01
N VAL A 176 -4.75 22.26 27.75
CA VAL A 176 -4.10 23.44 27.19
C VAL A 176 -4.88 23.87 25.96
N VAL A 177 -5.37 25.10 25.95
CA VAL A 177 -6.13 25.67 24.83
C VAL A 177 -5.49 26.98 24.41
N GLY A 178 -5.16 27.10 23.13
CA GLY A 178 -4.54 28.32 22.59
C GLY A 178 -5.07 28.66 21.21
N ASN A 179 -5.06 29.95 20.93
CA ASN A 179 -5.28 30.44 19.57
C ASN A 179 -3.93 30.60 18.88
N LEU A 180 -3.90 30.34 17.57
CA LEU A 180 -2.77 30.67 16.71
C LEU A 180 -3.03 32.02 16.02
N SER A 181 -1.99 32.61 15.48
CA SER A 181 -2.05 33.87 14.72
C SER A 181 -3.11 33.78 13.62
N PRO A 182 -4.08 34.71 13.56
CA PRO A 182 -5.08 34.73 12.50
C PRO A 182 -4.45 35.06 11.14
N GLN A 183 -3.22 35.59 11.10
CA GLN A 183 -2.46 35.82 9.88
C GLN A 183 -1.72 34.56 9.39
N GLY A 184 -1.71 33.47 10.18
CA GLY A 184 -0.85 32.32 9.96
C GLY A 184 0.59 32.56 10.44
N GLY A 185 1.50 31.64 10.09
CA GLY A 185 2.94 31.79 10.30
C GLY A 185 3.50 31.14 11.56
N ASP A 186 2.70 31.00 12.63
CA ASP A 186 3.13 30.29 13.85
C ASP A 186 3.58 28.86 13.52
N SER A 187 4.70 28.44 14.11
CA SER A 187 5.30 27.13 13.84
C SER A 187 5.20 26.22 15.05
N MET A 188 4.97 24.94 14.79
CA MET A 188 4.84 23.92 15.82
C MET A 188 5.67 22.71 15.42
N SER A 189 6.27 22.03 16.38
CA SER A 189 6.96 20.75 16.17
C SER A 189 6.48 19.78 17.23
N PHE A 190 6.03 18.59 16.82
CA PHE A 190 5.62 17.55 17.75
C PHE A 190 6.40 16.26 17.58
N THR A 191 6.42 15.47 18.65
CA THR A 191 6.87 14.08 18.66
C THR A 191 5.83 13.23 19.37
N THR A 192 5.59 12.02 18.87
CA THR A 192 4.64 11.07 19.46
C THR A 192 5.36 9.94 20.18
N PHE A 193 4.66 9.29 21.10
CA PHE A 193 5.02 7.95 21.54
C PHE A 193 4.89 6.94 20.38
N PRO A 194 5.50 5.75 20.50
CA PRO A 194 5.13 4.60 19.70
C PRO A 194 3.63 4.30 19.77
N ASP A 195 3.10 3.62 18.76
CA ASP A 195 1.67 3.27 18.63
C ASP A 195 0.69 4.47 18.55
N ALA A 196 1.21 5.64 18.16
CA ALA A 196 0.41 6.85 17.98
C ALA A 196 -0.58 6.74 16.81
N ARG A 197 -1.63 7.55 16.90
CA ARG A 197 -2.64 7.70 15.85
C ARG A 197 -2.78 9.17 15.50
N LEU A 198 -2.66 9.48 14.21
CA LEU A 198 -2.86 10.79 13.64
C LEU A 198 -4.13 10.75 12.79
N ASP A 199 -5.15 11.53 13.14
CA ASP A 199 -6.38 11.68 12.35
C ASP A 199 -6.34 13.00 11.59
N PHE A 200 -6.55 12.93 10.28
CA PHE A 200 -6.47 14.05 9.36
C PHE A 200 -7.85 14.37 8.80
N VAL A 201 -8.22 15.65 8.86
CA VAL A 201 -9.36 16.23 8.15
C VAL A 201 -8.78 17.25 7.17
N PRO A 202 -8.47 16.81 5.93
CA PRO A 202 -7.86 17.69 4.94
C PRO A 202 -8.84 18.79 4.50
N SER A 203 -8.30 19.96 4.16
CA SER A 203 -9.09 21.02 3.51
C SER A 203 -9.64 20.54 2.16
N ALA A 204 -10.77 21.10 1.74
CA ALA A 204 -11.38 20.77 0.45
C ALA A 204 -10.39 20.94 -0.72
N GLY A 205 -10.29 19.90 -1.56
CA GLY A 205 -9.39 19.89 -2.73
C GLY A 205 -7.92 19.57 -2.43
N ALA A 206 -7.57 19.17 -1.20
CA ALA A 206 -6.24 18.67 -0.91
C ALA A 206 -5.98 17.37 -1.68
N GLU A 207 -5.00 17.39 -2.59
CA GLU A 207 -4.56 16.19 -3.28
C GLU A 207 -3.61 15.39 -2.37
N ILE A 208 -4.12 14.29 -1.86
CA ILE A 208 -3.30 13.22 -1.31
C ILE A 208 -3.14 12.25 -2.48
N GLY A 209 -2.00 12.31 -3.17
CA GLY A 209 -2.00 11.92 -4.58
C GLY A 209 -0.80 11.13 -5.05
N TYR A 210 0.40 11.44 -4.60
CA TYR A 210 1.58 10.74 -5.08
C TYR A 210 2.51 10.51 -3.92
N THR A 211 2.46 9.28 -3.42
CA THR A 211 3.41 8.79 -2.45
C THR A 211 4.25 7.76 -3.20
N GLN A 212 5.57 7.76 -3.04
CA GLN A 212 6.40 6.65 -3.48
C GLN A 212 6.95 6.04 -2.20
N VAL A 213 6.09 5.33 -1.49
CA VAL A 213 6.42 4.74 -0.19
C VAL A 213 6.72 3.27 -0.42
N PRO A 214 8.00 2.84 -0.28
CA PRO A 214 8.38 1.44 -0.38
C PRO A 214 7.60 0.60 0.62
N ILE A 215 7.15 -0.56 0.18
CA ILE A 215 6.48 -1.54 1.01
C ILE A 215 7.39 -2.75 1.19
N LEU A 216 7.68 -3.03 2.45
CA LEU A 216 8.53 -4.13 2.87
C LEU A 216 7.66 -5.29 3.37
N GLY A 217 7.92 -6.49 2.87
CA GLY A 217 7.25 -7.70 3.33
C GLY A 217 5.79 -7.81 2.88
N GLU A 218 5.14 -8.89 3.31
CA GLU A 218 3.79 -9.24 2.89
C GLU A 218 2.76 -8.18 3.33
N ILE A 219 1.88 -7.81 2.40
CA ILE A 219 0.71 -6.98 2.65
C ILE A 219 -0.50 -7.88 2.73
N GLN A 220 -1.28 -7.71 3.79
CA GLN A 220 -2.52 -8.42 4.01
C GLN A 220 -3.69 -7.45 3.99
N PHE A 221 -4.62 -7.65 3.07
CA PHE A 221 -5.85 -6.88 2.95
C PHE A 221 -6.98 -7.64 3.65
N SER A 222 -6.90 -7.69 4.96
CA SER A 222 -7.94 -8.24 5.82
C SER A 222 -7.82 -7.69 7.24
N TYR A 223 -8.80 -7.97 8.07
CA TYR A 223 -8.76 -7.71 9.50
C TYR A 223 -9.30 -8.91 10.28
N ILE A 224 -8.82 -9.11 11.50
CA ILE A 224 -9.36 -10.13 12.40
C ILE A 224 -10.51 -9.49 13.18
N ASP A 225 -11.72 -10.03 13.04
CA ASP A 225 -12.87 -9.58 13.83
C ASP A 225 -12.63 -9.91 15.31
N PRO A 226 -12.57 -8.92 16.22
CA PRO A 226 -12.30 -9.18 17.63
C PRO A 226 -13.40 -10.01 18.31
N ARG A 227 -14.60 -10.12 17.71
CA ARG A 227 -15.72 -10.88 18.29
C ARG A 227 -15.73 -12.33 17.85
N SER A 228 -15.45 -12.61 16.58
CA SER A 228 -15.45 -13.98 16.04
C SER A 228 -14.06 -14.60 15.90
N ALA A 229 -12.98 -13.82 16.03
CA ALA A 229 -11.61 -14.18 15.69
C ALA A 229 -11.42 -14.64 14.22
N GLU A 230 -12.40 -14.37 13.36
CA GLU A 230 -12.35 -14.71 11.95
C GLU A 230 -11.69 -13.59 11.15
N GLU A 231 -10.92 -13.97 10.14
CA GLU A 231 -10.33 -13.05 9.17
C GLU A 231 -11.40 -12.61 8.16
N LYS A 232 -11.60 -11.30 8.04
CA LYS A 232 -12.59 -10.66 7.16
C LYS A 232 -11.91 -9.70 6.19
N THR A 233 -12.50 -9.55 5.02
CA THR A 233 -12.01 -8.62 4.00
C THR A 233 -12.09 -7.15 4.46
N VAL A 234 -11.15 -6.34 3.96
CA VAL A 234 -11.19 -4.88 4.07
C VAL A 234 -11.51 -4.22 2.73
N LEU A 235 -11.78 -5.00 1.67
CA LEU A 235 -12.12 -4.49 0.36
C LEU A 235 -13.50 -3.81 0.41
N LEU A 236 -13.59 -2.67 -0.27
CA LEU A 236 -14.82 -1.91 -0.43
C LEU A 236 -15.25 -1.92 -1.90
N PRO A 237 -16.55 -1.71 -2.18
CA PRO A 237 -16.99 -1.46 -3.54
C PRO A 237 -16.23 -0.27 -4.14
N PRO A 238 -15.62 -0.41 -5.33
CA PRO A 238 -14.90 0.69 -5.96
C PRO A 238 -15.87 1.77 -6.45
N PRO A 239 -15.40 3.02 -6.68
CA PRO A 239 -16.21 4.10 -7.21
C PRO A 239 -16.74 3.77 -8.61
N ALA A 240 -17.78 4.49 -9.04
CA ALA A 240 -18.35 4.31 -10.37
C ALA A 240 -17.28 4.41 -11.46
N GLY A 241 -17.19 3.38 -12.32
CA GLY A 241 -16.21 3.31 -13.40
C GLY A 241 -14.83 2.75 -13.02
N GLN A 242 -14.60 2.41 -11.75
CA GLN A 242 -13.36 1.78 -11.28
C GLN A 242 -13.59 0.31 -10.87
N LYS A 243 -12.50 -0.46 -10.74
CA LYS A 243 -12.51 -1.86 -10.33
C LYS A 243 -11.43 -2.14 -9.29
N ASN A 244 -11.71 -3.06 -8.38
CA ASN A 244 -10.68 -3.71 -7.58
C ASN A 244 -9.97 -4.72 -8.50
N GLU A 245 -8.75 -4.41 -8.90
CA GLU A 245 -8.05 -5.19 -9.92
C GLU A 245 -6.53 -5.20 -9.76
N ILE A 246 -5.93 -6.27 -10.29
CA ILE A 246 -4.50 -6.50 -10.35
C ILE A 246 -4.14 -6.67 -11.82
N LYS A 247 -3.29 -5.80 -12.35
CA LYS A 247 -2.87 -5.80 -13.76
C LYS A 247 -1.38 -6.12 -13.86
N PHE A 248 -1.02 -7.16 -14.61
CA PHE A 248 0.37 -7.55 -14.86
C PHE A 248 0.87 -6.86 -16.14
N GLU A 249 1.76 -5.88 -15.99
CA GLU A 249 1.99 -4.79 -16.97
C GLU A 249 2.67 -5.18 -18.29
N LYS A 250 3.01 -6.44 -18.51
CA LYS A 250 3.65 -6.93 -19.75
C LYS A 250 3.00 -8.17 -20.32
N LEU A 251 1.96 -8.66 -19.66
CA LEU A 251 1.33 -9.95 -19.99
C LEU A 251 -0.11 -9.79 -20.48
N ASP A 252 -0.62 -8.55 -20.53
CA ASP A 252 -2.03 -8.25 -20.83
C ASP A 252 -3.01 -9.12 -20.02
N LYS A 253 -2.64 -9.37 -18.74
CA LYS A 253 -3.42 -10.16 -17.79
C LYS A 253 -3.90 -9.28 -16.66
N SER A 254 -5.17 -9.43 -16.32
CA SER A 254 -5.79 -8.79 -15.18
C SER A 254 -6.56 -9.79 -14.33
N VAL A 255 -6.55 -9.59 -13.01
CA VAL A 255 -7.38 -10.31 -12.04
C VAL A 255 -8.31 -9.28 -11.43
N THR A 256 -9.62 -9.44 -11.62
CA THR A 256 -10.63 -8.66 -10.90
C THR A 256 -10.92 -9.34 -9.57
N LEU A 257 -11.04 -8.56 -8.50
CA LEU A 257 -11.25 -9.05 -7.15
C LEU A 257 -12.70 -8.83 -6.74
N ASP A 258 -13.29 -9.82 -6.08
CA ASP A 258 -14.59 -9.65 -5.46
C ASP A 258 -14.43 -8.95 -4.11
N ASN A 259 -15.44 -8.14 -3.73
CA ASN A 259 -15.37 -7.39 -2.47
C ASN A 259 -15.38 -8.30 -1.22
N ALA A 260 -15.75 -9.57 -1.38
CA ALA A 260 -15.73 -10.57 -0.31
C ALA A 260 -14.36 -11.25 -0.17
N ASP A 261 -13.45 -11.07 -1.14
CA ASP A 261 -12.17 -11.77 -1.16
C ASP A 261 -11.21 -11.23 -0.10
N LEU A 262 -10.43 -12.14 0.47
CA LEU A 262 -9.18 -11.84 1.13
C LEU A 262 -8.09 -11.70 0.06
N LEU A 263 -7.22 -10.72 0.22
CA LEU A 263 -6.08 -10.50 -0.67
C LEU A 263 -4.78 -10.46 0.13
N ARG A 264 -3.79 -11.21 -0.33
CA ARG A 264 -2.41 -11.13 0.16
C ARG A 264 -1.47 -10.84 -1.00
N VAL A 265 -0.62 -9.84 -0.81
CA VAL A 265 0.38 -9.42 -1.80
C VAL A 265 1.75 -9.62 -1.18
N VAL A 266 2.53 -10.51 -1.79
CA VAL A 266 3.90 -10.78 -1.39
C VAL A 266 4.82 -10.03 -2.36
N PRO A 267 5.39 -8.88 -1.96
CA PRO A 267 6.31 -8.16 -2.82
C PRO A 267 7.60 -8.96 -3.04
N ASP A 268 8.28 -8.63 -4.13
CA ASP A 268 9.71 -8.90 -4.26
C ASP A 268 10.50 -7.71 -3.69
N ASN A 269 11.42 -7.09 -4.45
CA ASN A 269 12.24 -5.99 -3.95
C ASN A 269 11.68 -4.59 -4.23
N GLU A 270 10.74 -4.45 -5.17
CA GLU A 270 10.34 -3.16 -5.73
C GLU A 270 8.82 -3.00 -5.71
N LEU A 271 8.16 -3.07 -4.56
CA LEU A 271 6.74 -2.70 -4.42
C LEU A 271 6.61 -1.41 -3.63
N TYR A 272 5.83 -0.48 -4.13
CA TYR A 272 5.55 0.77 -3.43
C TYR A 272 4.07 1.15 -3.53
N LEU A 273 3.58 1.82 -2.48
CA LEU A 273 2.34 2.59 -2.56
C LEU A 273 2.64 3.79 -3.46
N ARG A 274 1.96 3.87 -4.60
CA ARG A 274 2.11 4.93 -5.63
C ARG A 274 1.19 6.11 -5.39
N ARG A 275 -0.03 5.81 -4.93
CA ARG A 275 -1.09 6.78 -4.70
C ARG A 275 -2.10 6.20 -3.74
N PHE A 276 -2.66 7.05 -2.88
CA PHE A 276 -3.92 6.75 -2.22
C PHE A 276 -4.83 7.96 -2.23
N VAL A 277 -6.12 7.78 -2.50
CA VAL A 277 -7.13 8.84 -2.51
C VAL A 277 -8.23 8.47 -1.52
N ILE A 278 -8.77 9.47 -0.82
CA ILE A 278 -9.83 9.25 0.17
C ILE A 278 -11.15 9.69 -0.43
N ASP A 279 -12.05 8.73 -0.62
CA ASP A 279 -13.42 8.94 -1.10
C ASP A 279 -14.27 7.75 -0.65
N ASN A 280 -15.03 7.88 0.44
CA ASN A 280 -15.86 6.79 0.98
C ASN A 280 -15.07 5.48 1.21
N GLY A 281 -13.84 5.62 1.68
CA GLY A 281 -12.84 4.56 1.73
C GLY A 281 -11.48 5.11 1.31
N ILE A 282 -10.52 4.21 1.11
CA ILE A 282 -9.21 4.55 0.55
C ILE A 282 -9.05 3.83 -0.78
N HIS A 283 -8.89 4.60 -1.86
CA HIS A 283 -8.50 4.09 -3.17
C HIS A 283 -7.00 4.06 -3.29
N LEU A 284 -6.43 2.87 -3.19
CA LEU A 284 -5.01 2.59 -3.25
C LEU A 284 -4.60 2.23 -4.68
N ASN A 285 -3.41 2.69 -5.05
CA ASN A 285 -2.67 2.21 -6.20
C ASN A 285 -1.29 1.76 -5.72
N LEU A 286 -1.04 0.45 -5.76
CA LEU A 286 0.30 -0.12 -5.56
C LEU A 286 0.90 -0.42 -6.91
N HIS A 287 2.21 -0.25 -7.02
CA HIS A 287 2.92 -0.56 -8.25
C HIS A 287 4.26 -1.19 -7.91
N GLY A 288 4.63 -2.23 -8.65
CA GLY A 288 5.91 -2.87 -8.44
C GLY A 288 6.00 -4.33 -8.82
N VAL A 289 7.10 -4.97 -8.43
CA VAL A 289 7.31 -6.40 -8.65
C VAL A 289 6.74 -7.20 -7.49
N VAL A 290 5.85 -8.14 -7.83
CA VAL A 290 5.27 -9.10 -6.89
C VAL A 290 5.83 -10.50 -7.12
N ARG A 291 6.10 -11.20 -6.02
CA ARG A 291 6.52 -12.60 -6.04
C ARG A 291 5.32 -13.54 -5.95
N ASP A 292 4.31 -13.15 -5.20
CA ASP A 292 3.07 -13.92 -5.08
C ASP A 292 1.88 -12.99 -4.82
N ILE A 293 0.72 -13.38 -5.33
CA ILE A 293 -0.57 -12.73 -5.09
C ILE A 293 -1.56 -13.83 -4.81
N ARG A 294 -2.21 -13.78 -3.65
CA ARG A 294 -3.20 -14.77 -3.24
C ARG A 294 -4.55 -14.13 -3.02
N VAL A 295 -5.58 -14.77 -3.55
CA VAL A 295 -6.97 -14.32 -3.47
C VAL A 295 -7.85 -15.51 -3.09
N GLY A 296 -8.86 -15.27 -2.27
CA GLY A 296 -9.90 -16.26 -2.00
C GLY A 296 -10.93 -15.75 -0.99
N ALA A 297 -12.11 -16.39 -0.96
CA ALA A 297 -13.21 -16.02 -0.08
C ALA A 297 -12.92 -16.23 1.43
N GLY A 298 -11.86 -16.96 1.75
CA GLY A 298 -11.42 -17.25 3.12
C GLY A 298 -9.98 -17.72 3.17
N VAL A 299 -9.41 -17.78 4.38
CA VAL A 299 -7.98 -18.08 4.61
C VAL A 299 -7.58 -19.44 4.01
N ASN A 300 -8.48 -20.43 4.09
CA ASN A 300 -8.24 -21.78 3.59
C ASN A 300 -8.43 -21.92 2.07
N ASP A 301 -9.09 -20.95 1.44
CA ASP A 301 -9.44 -20.98 0.00
C ASP A 301 -8.52 -20.07 -0.83
N MET A 302 -7.48 -19.49 -0.21
CA MET A 302 -6.55 -18.62 -0.91
C MET A 302 -5.74 -19.38 -1.95
N THR A 303 -5.90 -19.00 -3.21
CA THR A 303 -5.11 -19.54 -4.32
C THR A 303 -4.22 -18.46 -4.92
N THR A 304 -3.08 -18.88 -5.47
CA THR A 304 -2.15 -17.95 -6.11
C THR A 304 -2.63 -17.59 -7.52
N HIS A 305 -2.67 -16.30 -7.81
CA HIS A 305 -3.08 -15.71 -9.10
C HIS A 305 -1.90 -15.18 -9.92
N MET A 306 -0.67 -15.60 -9.57
CA MET A 306 0.51 -15.25 -10.37
C MET A 306 0.45 -15.86 -11.78
N PRO A 307 0.84 -15.11 -12.81
CA PRO A 307 1.06 -15.63 -14.16
C PRO A 307 2.09 -16.75 -14.17
N SER A 308 1.86 -17.74 -15.03
CA SER A 308 2.79 -18.85 -15.24
C SER A 308 3.95 -18.43 -16.14
N TYR A 309 5.05 -19.20 -16.13
CA TYR A 309 6.17 -18.97 -17.05
C TYR A 309 5.73 -19.08 -18.53
N PHE A 310 4.69 -19.88 -18.83
CA PHE A 310 4.09 -19.89 -20.17
C PHE A 310 3.54 -18.54 -20.58
N ASP A 311 2.89 -17.83 -19.67
CA ASP A 311 2.32 -16.52 -19.96
C ASP A 311 3.42 -15.51 -20.34
N HIS A 312 4.57 -15.63 -19.68
CA HIS A 312 5.77 -14.85 -20.02
C HIS A 312 6.35 -15.20 -21.39
N LEU A 313 6.39 -16.49 -21.73
CA LEU A 313 6.86 -16.94 -23.05
C LEU A 313 5.91 -16.56 -24.18
N ASP A 314 4.61 -16.63 -23.95
CA ASP A 314 3.56 -16.25 -24.89
C ASP A 314 3.55 -14.74 -25.12
N GLY A 315 3.61 -13.95 -24.04
CA GLY A 315 3.74 -12.49 -24.12
C GLY A 315 4.96 -12.02 -24.93
N GLN A 316 6.00 -12.85 -25.05
CA GLN A 316 7.18 -12.59 -25.90
C GLN A 316 7.00 -12.98 -27.39
N LYS A 317 5.82 -13.45 -27.83
CA LYS A 317 5.44 -13.83 -29.21
C LYS A 317 6.28 -14.92 -29.91
N ARG A 318 7.35 -15.43 -29.29
CA ARG A 318 8.34 -16.34 -29.93
C ARG A 318 8.01 -17.83 -29.80
N PHE A 319 7.19 -18.23 -28.83
CA PHE A 319 6.94 -19.65 -28.56
C PHE A 319 6.01 -20.30 -29.59
N PHE A 320 4.98 -19.59 -30.04
CA PHE A 320 4.02 -20.08 -31.03
C PHE A 320 4.61 -20.29 -32.44
N THR A 321 5.75 -19.65 -32.77
CA THR A 321 6.46 -19.93 -34.03
C THR A 321 7.42 -21.11 -33.92
N ALA A 322 7.98 -21.36 -32.73
CA ALA A 322 8.99 -22.38 -32.52
C ALA A 322 8.41 -23.81 -32.56
N VAL A 323 7.24 -24.04 -31.96
CA VAL A 323 6.63 -25.38 -31.90
C VAL A 323 6.18 -25.89 -33.29
N PRO A 324 5.46 -25.11 -34.12
CA PRO A 324 5.13 -25.53 -35.49
C PRO A 324 6.37 -25.74 -36.36
N ALA A 325 7.41 -24.91 -36.19
CA ALA A 325 8.66 -25.06 -36.94
C ALA A 325 9.40 -26.36 -36.57
N LEU A 326 9.40 -26.75 -35.29
CA LEU A 326 10.03 -27.99 -34.82
C LEU A 326 9.24 -29.22 -35.29
N VAL A 327 7.90 -29.13 -35.31
CA VAL A 327 7.03 -30.16 -35.90
C VAL A 327 7.24 -30.27 -37.41
N ALA A 328 7.30 -29.14 -38.12
CA ALA A 328 7.57 -29.11 -39.56
C ALA A 328 8.95 -29.69 -39.91
N LEU A 329 9.97 -29.41 -39.10
CA LEU A 329 11.30 -29.99 -39.24
C LEU A 329 11.27 -31.52 -39.07
N LEU A 330 10.60 -32.02 -38.03
CA LEU A 330 10.47 -33.46 -37.77
C LEU A 330 9.68 -34.18 -38.86
N LEU A 331 8.60 -33.57 -39.35
CA LEU A 331 7.83 -34.08 -40.48
C LEU A 331 8.66 -34.06 -41.77
N GLY A 332 9.44 -33.00 -42.03
CA GLY A 332 10.34 -32.91 -43.18
C GLY A 332 11.46 -33.95 -43.16
N ILE A 333 12.02 -34.26 -41.98
CA ILE A 333 13.00 -35.34 -41.80
C ILE A 333 12.34 -36.71 -42.07
N LEU A 334 11.12 -36.93 -41.57
CA LEU A 334 10.36 -38.16 -41.83
C LEU A 334 10.04 -38.35 -43.32
N ASP A 335 9.71 -37.28 -44.03
CA ASP A 335 9.38 -37.31 -45.45
C ASP A 335 10.62 -37.59 -46.31
N ARG A 336 11.76 -36.93 -46.02
CA ARG A 336 13.05 -37.24 -46.66
C ARG A 336 13.49 -38.69 -46.47
N MET A 337 13.22 -39.29 -45.30
CA MET A 337 13.55 -40.69 -45.04
C MET A 337 12.64 -41.68 -45.79
N ARG A 338 11.44 -41.27 -46.23
CA ARG A 338 10.56 -42.11 -47.08
C ARG A 338 11.03 -42.15 -48.53
N GLY A 339 11.76 -41.12 -48.98
CA GLY A 339 12.28 -41.01 -50.36
C GLY A 339 13.64 -41.66 -50.62
N LEU A 340 14.29 -42.32 -49.64
CA LEU A 340 15.56 -43.02 -49.87
C LEU A 340 15.31 -44.34 -50.63
N PRO A 341 15.90 -44.52 -51.84
CA PRO A 341 15.76 -45.75 -52.60
C PRO A 341 16.35 -46.94 -51.83
N GLU A 342 15.73 -48.12 -51.98
CA GLU A 342 16.31 -49.37 -51.49
C GLU A 342 17.59 -49.67 -52.29
N THR A 343 18.75 -49.49 -51.67
CA THR A 343 20.01 -50.12 -52.09
C THR A 343 20.34 -51.30 -51.20
#